data_AF-A0A0Q9I609-F1
#
_entry.id   AF-A0A0Q9I609-F1
#
_cell.length_a   1.000
_cell.length_b   1.000
_cell.length_c   1.000
_cell.angle_alpha   90.00
_cell.angle_beta   90.00
_cell.angle_gamma   90.00
#
_symmetry.space_group_name_H-M   'P 1'
#
loop_
_entity.id
_entity.type
_entity.pdbx_description
1 polymer ?
#
loop_
_entity_poly.entity_id
_entity_poly.type
_entity_poly.pdbx_seq_one_letter_code
_entity_poly.pdbx_strand_id
1 'polypeptide(L)'
;MTGAVVDIQTGDVAFFPGSVSGWGVVDPKFKAAEYRLGSSLIVLSGQFNEDGPIGSHYFHFSDLQFRYLGTVLTSDDFRTQLGSRWLPAIADRVATKPRPQPQASAPDTLNGRIAEFTCGDNCYLTVVDDFGKKHDGLCVAPACAPWNKATAIPRGLVGRQVSVKVGM
;
A
#
# COMPACT_ATOMS: atom_id res chain seq x y z
N MET A 1 0.23 7.59 -0.76
CA MET A 1 1.25 7.13 0.23
C MET A 1 1.19 5.62 0.31
N THR A 2 2.35 4.98 0.41
CA THR A 2 2.46 3.57 0.86
C THR A 2 3.26 3.56 2.17
N GLY A 3 3.31 2.43 2.87
CA GLY A 3 4.02 2.35 4.15
C GLY A 3 4.63 0.98 4.40
N ALA A 4 5.46 0.89 5.43
CA ALA A 4 5.97 -0.37 5.95
C ALA A 4 6.18 -0.28 7.46
N VAL A 5 6.08 -1.42 8.14
CA VAL A 5 6.51 -1.59 9.53
C VAL A 5 7.83 -2.36 9.52
N VAL A 6 8.80 -1.88 10.29
CA VAL A 6 10.13 -2.49 10.42
C VAL A 6 10.32 -2.96 11.85
N ASP A 7 10.64 -4.23 12.03
CA ASP A 7 11.16 -4.75 13.28
C ASP A 7 12.65 -4.39 13.38
N ILE A 8 13.00 -3.54 14.35
CA ILE A 8 14.38 -3.06 14.52
C ILE A 8 15.31 -4.11 15.13
N GLN A 9 14.76 -5.14 15.79
CA GLN A 9 15.55 -6.20 16.41
C GLN A 9 15.92 -7.27 15.39
N THR A 10 14.96 -7.68 14.55
CA THR A 10 15.18 -8.74 13.55
C THR A 10 15.54 -8.20 12.18
N GLY A 11 15.19 -6.95 11.88
CA GLY A 11 15.31 -6.35 10.56
C GLY A 11 14.17 -6.73 9.61
N ASP A 12 13.14 -7.43 10.09
CA ASP A 12 12.00 -7.82 9.26
C ASP A 12 11.16 -6.62 8.85
N VAL A 13 10.61 -6.68 7.64
CA VAL A 13 9.81 -5.61 7.07
C VAL A 13 8.48 -6.15 6.58
N ALA A 14 7.39 -5.53 7.03
CA ALA A 14 6.04 -5.76 6.54
C ALA A 14 5.59 -4.55 5.72
N PHE A 15 5.36 -4.75 4.43
CA PHE A 15 4.81 -3.71 3.57
C PHE A 15 3.30 -3.59 3.76
N PHE A 16 2.81 -2.36 3.71
CA PHE A 16 1.40 -2.07 3.78
C PHE A 16 0.71 -2.57 2.49
N PRO A 17 -0.43 -3.29 2.59
CA PRO A 17 -1.18 -3.96 1.50
C PRO A 17 -1.73 -3.07 0.37
N GLY A 18 -1.46 -1.77 0.40
CA GLY A 18 -2.10 -0.85 -0.54
C GLY A 18 -1.55 0.56 -0.47
N SER A 19 -2.37 1.50 -0.90
CA SER A 19 -2.06 2.92 -0.81
C SER A 19 -3.16 3.66 -0.07
N VAL A 20 -2.79 4.76 0.57
CA VAL A 20 -3.76 5.73 1.07
C VAL A 20 -3.40 7.09 0.47
N SER A 21 -4.40 7.83 -0.02
CA SER A 21 -4.20 9.11 -0.71
C SER A 21 -5.38 10.06 -0.47
N GLY A 22 -5.62 11.04 -1.35
CA GLY A 22 -6.87 11.82 -1.33
C GLY A 22 -6.97 12.91 -0.24
N TRP A 23 -5.85 13.35 0.34
CA TRP A 23 -5.86 14.33 1.43
C TRP A 23 -6.07 15.78 1.00
N GLY A 24 -5.65 16.14 -0.21
CA GLY A 24 -5.70 17.52 -0.67
C GLY A 24 -4.96 18.48 0.27
N VAL A 25 -5.67 19.52 0.72
CA VAL A 25 -5.17 20.48 1.72
C VAL A 25 -5.64 20.04 3.09
N VAL A 26 -4.69 19.66 3.94
CA VAL A 26 -4.94 19.23 5.32
C VAL A 26 -4.38 20.25 6.31
N ASP A 27 -4.93 20.25 7.53
CA ASP A 27 -4.43 21.10 8.60
C ASP A 27 -3.06 20.60 9.12
N PRO A 28 -2.25 21.46 9.76
CA PRO A 28 -0.91 21.07 10.24
C PRO A 28 -0.89 19.97 11.32
N LYS A 29 -2.02 19.68 11.97
CA LYS A 29 -2.14 18.61 12.97
C LYS A 29 -2.61 17.29 12.36
N PHE A 30 -2.93 17.28 11.07
CA PHE A 30 -3.35 16.08 10.35
C PHE A 30 -2.29 14.98 10.43
N LYS A 31 -2.74 13.76 10.73
CA LYS A 31 -1.90 12.57 10.77
C LYS A 31 -2.43 11.57 9.75
N ALA A 32 -1.67 11.35 8.69
CA ALA A 32 -2.01 10.33 7.68
C ALA A 32 -2.00 8.91 8.25
N ALA A 33 -1.18 8.68 9.28
CA ALA A 33 -1.05 7.41 9.99
C ALA A 33 -1.02 7.63 11.50
N GLU A 34 -1.79 6.85 12.23
CA GLU A 34 -1.79 6.78 13.69
C GLU A 34 -1.49 5.37 14.18
N TYR A 35 -0.65 5.30 15.20
CA TYR A 35 -0.27 4.07 15.89
C TYR A 35 0.12 4.41 17.34
N ARG A 36 0.11 3.41 18.23
CA ARG A 36 0.46 3.59 19.65
C ARG A 36 1.40 2.48 20.11
N LEU A 37 2.34 2.82 20.99
CA LEU A 37 3.20 1.83 21.64
C LEU A 37 2.34 0.81 22.41
N GLY A 38 2.68 -0.47 22.29
CA GLY A 38 1.92 -1.56 22.91
C GLY A 38 0.58 -1.87 22.24
N SER A 39 0.29 -1.29 21.07
CA SER A 39 -0.92 -1.60 20.29
C SER A 39 -0.55 -2.21 18.94
N SER A 40 -1.29 -3.24 18.53
CA SER A 40 -1.28 -3.79 17.18
C SER A 40 -2.19 -3.03 16.21
N LEU A 41 -2.89 -1.98 16.66
CA LEU A 41 -3.81 -1.22 15.82
C LEU A 41 -3.07 -0.12 15.05
N ILE A 42 -3.22 -0.15 13.74
CA ILE A 42 -2.75 0.90 12.82
C ILE A 42 -3.97 1.53 12.16
N VAL A 43 -4.02 2.86 12.16
CA VAL A 43 -5.11 3.62 11.52
C VAL A 43 -4.50 4.51 10.44
N LEU A 44 -5.06 4.43 9.24
CA LEU A 44 -4.65 5.28 8.12
C LEU A 44 -5.84 6.10 7.65
N SER A 45 -5.66 7.42 7.56
CA SER A 45 -6.71 8.33 7.07
C SER A 45 -6.50 8.60 5.60
N GLY A 46 -7.56 8.68 4.79
CA GLY A 46 -7.52 9.09 3.38
C GLY A 46 -8.36 8.19 2.48
N GLN A 47 -8.02 8.13 1.20
CA GLN A 47 -8.64 7.27 0.20
C GLN A 47 -7.81 6.00 0.01
N PHE A 48 -8.34 4.83 0.36
CA PHE A 48 -7.64 3.57 0.16
C PHE A 48 -7.64 3.17 -1.32
N ASN A 49 -6.47 2.82 -1.85
CA ASN A 49 -6.25 2.34 -3.23
C ASN A 49 -6.77 3.26 -4.36
N GLU A 50 -6.96 4.55 -4.09
CA GLU A 50 -7.38 5.58 -5.06
C GLU A 50 -8.79 5.38 -5.66
N ASP A 51 -9.43 4.25 -5.41
CA ASP A 51 -10.78 3.89 -5.83
C ASP A 51 -11.71 3.57 -4.65
N GLY A 52 -11.15 3.41 -3.45
CA GLY A 52 -11.86 3.09 -2.23
C GLY A 52 -12.55 4.29 -1.56
N PRO A 53 -13.33 4.02 -0.50
CA PRO A 53 -13.95 5.09 0.27
C PRO A 53 -12.90 5.97 0.95
N ILE A 54 -13.19 7.26 1.07
CA ILE A 54 -12.41 8.17 1.89
C ILE A 54 -12.81 7.98 3.36
N GLY A 55 -11.84 7.79 4.24
CA GLY A 55 -12.13 7.55 5.65
C GLY A 55 -10.92 7.20 6.49
N SER A 56 -11.19 6.72 7.69
CA SER A 56 -10.21 6.12 8.58
C SER A 56 -10.25 4.61 8.39
N HIS A 57 -9.15 4.05 7.89
CA HIS A 57 -8.96 2.63 7.60
C HIS A 57 -8.20 1.97 8.75
N TYR A 58 -8.79 0.94 9.34
CA TYR A 58 -8.27 0.26 10.52
C TYR A 58 -7.62 -1.06 10.13
N PHE A 59 -6.42 -1.30 10.64
CA PHE A 59 -5.65 -2.51 10.41
C PHE A 59 -5.17 -3.09 11.74
N HIS A 60 -5.35 -4.39 11.93
CA HIS A 60 -4.66 -5.15 12.97
C HIS A 60 -3.33 -5.65 12.40
N PHE A 61 -2.23 -5.28 13.03
CA PHE A 61 -0.88 -5.67 12.64
C PHE A 61 -0.33 -6.73 13.59
N SER A 62 -0.12 -7.94 13.09
CA SER A 62 0.46 -9.06 13.82
C SER A 62 1.27 -9.92 12.87
N ASP A 63 2.36 -10.51 13.34
CA ASP A 63 3.15 -11.47 12.59
C ASP A 63 3.57 -10.96 11.21
N LEU A 64 3.94 -9.67 11.14
CA LEU A 64 4.32 -8.97 9.91
C LEU A 64 3.19 -8.91 8.85
N GLN A 65 1.93 -9.01 9.27
CA GLN A 65 0.76 -8.95 8.40
C GLN A 65 -0.20 -7.86 8.81
N PHE A 66 -0.73 -7.15 7.82
CA PHE A 66 -1.83 -6.20 7.98
C PHE A 66 -3.15 -6.89 7.72
N ARG A 67 -3.96 -7.05 8.76
CA ARG A 67 -5.34 -7.49 8.62
C ARG A 67 -6.26 -6.30 8.63
N TYR A 68 -6.89 -6.00 7.50
CA TYR A 68 -7.90 -4.95 7.40
C TYR A 68 -9.13 -5.28 8.26
N LEU A 69 -9.52 -4.34 9.12
CA LEU A 69 -10.64 -4.48 10.05
C LEU A 69 -11.90 -3.73 9.57
N GLY A 70 -11.72 -2.66 8.80
CA GLY A 70 -12.83 -1.87 8.29
C GLY A 70 -12.48 -0.41 8.07
N THR A 71 -13.44 0.33 7.53
CA THR A 71 -13.36 1.78 7.32
C THR A 71 -14.46 2.46 8.10
N VAL A 72 -14.11 3.51 8.84
CA VAL A 72 -15.07 4.51 9.30
C VAL A 72 -15.03 5.65 8.29
N LEU A 73 -16.15 5.88 7.61
CA LEU A 73 -16.27 7.01 6.68
C LEU A 73 -16.20 8.30 7.48
N THR A 74 -15.30 9.20 7.11
CA THR A 74 -15.21 10.53 7.70
C THR A 74 -16.07 11.48 6.88
N SER A 75 -17.11 12.06 7.49
CA SER A 75 -18.20 12.72 6.75
C SER A 75 -18.26 14.24 6.84
N ASP A 76 -17.18 15.00 7.10
CA ASP A 76 -17.20 16.47 6.85
C ASP A 76 -15.86 17.01 6.31
N ASP A 77 -14.72 16.46 6.72
CA ASP A 77 -13.39 16.95 6.31
C ASP A 77 -13.05 16.74 4.81
N PHE A 78 -13.74 15.81 4.13
CA PHE A 78 -13.50 15.50 2.71
C PHE A 78 -14.64 15.95 1.78
N ARG A 79 -15.71 16.56 2.32
CA ARG A 79 -16.90 16.97 1.53
C ARG A 79 -16.62 18.14 0.59
N THR A 80 -15.58 18.93 0.86
CA THR A 80 -15.30 20.19 0.13
C THR A 80 -14.56 20.01 -1.19
N GLN A 81 -13.99 18.84 -1.50
CA GLN A 81 -13.17 18.65 -2.72
C GLN A 81 -13.79 17.78 -3.82
N LEU A 82 -14.81 16.98 -3.54
CA LEU A 82 -15.40 16.06 -4.53
C LEU A 82 -16.92 16.17 -4.49
N GLY A 83 -17.45 17.19 -5.16
CA GLY A 83 -18.87 17.56 -5.15
C GLY A 83 -19.81 16.36 -5.23
N SER A 84 -20.63 16.21 -4.17
CA SER A 84 -21.98 15.62 -4.03
C SER A 84 -22.43 14.41 -4.87
N ARG A 85 -21.57 13.72 -5.62
CA ARG A 85 -22.02 12.70 -6.60
C ARG A 85 -22.06 11.27 -6.05
N TRP A 86 -21.69 11.05 -4.79
CA TRP A 86 -21.54 9.69 -4.24
C TRP A 86 -22.47 9.31 -3.08
N LEU A 87 -23.48 10.14 -2.78
CA LEU A 87 -24.26 9.99 -1.54
C LEU A 87 -25.50 9.05 -1.52
N PRO A 88 -26.03 8.42 -2.59
CA PRO A 88 -27.13 7.46 -2.40
C PRO A 88 -26.76 5.97 -2.48
N ALA A 89 -25.63 5.57 -3.07
CA ALA A 89 -25.44 4.15 -3.44
C ALA A 89 -24.80 3.24 -2.37
N ILE A 90 -24.34 3.79 -1.24
CA ILE A 90 -23.52 3.04 -0.25
C ILE A 90 -24.27 2.77 1.06
N ALA A 91 -25.32 3.52 1.38
CA ALA A 91 -26.12 3.31 2.58
C ALA A 91 -26.73 1.89 2.64
N ASP A 92 -27.10 1.31 1.50
CA ASP A 92 -27.68 -0.04 1.43
C ASP A 92 -26.64 -1.17 1.59
N ARG A 93 -25.34 -0.92 1.38
CA ARG A 93 -24.32 -1.97 1.50
C ARG A 93 -23.87 -2.24 2.94
N VAL A 94 -24.13 -1.31 3.87
CA VAL A 94 -23.78 -1.47 5.30
C VAL A 94 -24.71 -2.46 6.01
N ALA A 95 -25.89 -2.77 5.44
CA ALA A 95 -26.88 -3.63 6.08
C ALA A 95 -26.68 -5.14 5.82
N THR A 96 -25.73 -5.56 4.98
CA THR A 96 -25.50 -6.99 4.72
C THR A 96 -24.30 -7.52 5.50
N LYS A 97 -24.59 -8.52 6.35
CA LYS A 97 -23.65 -9.26 7.20
C LYS A 97 -22.39 -9.64 6.38
N PRO A 98 -21.15 -9.44 6.89
CA PRO A 98 -19.94 -9.78 6.16
C PRO A 98 -19.95 -11.27 5.79
N ARG A 99 -19.87 -11.57 4.48
CA ARG A 99 -19.60 -12.93 4.02
C ARG A 99 -18.19 -13.31 4.52
N PRO A 100 -17.97 -14.55 5.00
CA PRO A 100 -16.63 -15.01 5.33
C PRO A 100 -15.71 -14.79 4.12
N GLN A 101 -14.71 -13.91 4.26
CA GLN A 101 -13.66 -13.77 3.27
C GLN A 101 -12.79 -15.03 3.31
N PRO A 102 -12.41 -15.61 2.16
CA PRO A 102 -11.42 -16.68 2.10
C PRO A 102 -10.15 -16.27 2.84
N GLN A 103 -9.64 -17.14 3.71
CA GLN A 103 -8.39 -16.94 4.44
C GLN A 103 -7.26 -16.61 3.46
N ALA A 104 -6.52 -15.53 3.75
CA ALA A 104 -5.36 -15.11 2.98
C ALA A 104 -4.27 -16.19 3.01
N SER A 105 -3.81 -16.59 1.83
CA SER A 105 -2.66 -17.45 1.61
C SER A 105 -1.36 -16.73 2.05
N ALA A 106 -0.30 -17.50 2.33
CA ALA A 106 1.05 -17.02 2.69
C ALA A 106 1.60 -15.90 1.77
N PRO A 107 2.59 -15.09 2.19
CA PRO A 107 3.16 -14.03 1.35
C PRO A 107 3.72 -14.64 0.05
N ASP A 108 3.14 -14.23 -1.08
CA ASP A 108 3.52 -14.75 -2.37
C ASP A 108 4.91 -14.23 -2.73
N THR A 109 5.87 -15.14 -2.74
CA THR A 109 7.18 -14.89 -3.35
C THR A 109 7.00 -14.96 -4.85
N LEU A 110 7.11 -13.81 -5.51
CA LEU A 110 6.97 -13.65 -6.95
C LEU A 110 8.31 -13.89 -7.63
N ASN A 111 8.41 -14.95 -8.40
CA ASN A 111 9.53 -15.16 -9.30
C ASN A 111 9.24 -14.49 -10.64
N GLY A 112 10.24 -13.83 -11.20
CA GLY A 112 10.10 -13.12 -12.46
C GLY A 112 11.40 -12.59 -13.02
N ARG A 113 11.32 -11.65 -13.96
CA ARG A 113 12.45 -10.94 -14.53
C ARG A 113 12.25 -9.44 -14.44
N ILE A 114 13.34 -8.71 -14.21
CA ILE A 114 13.31 -7.25 -14.28
C ILE A 114 13.01 -6.85 -15.73
N ALA A 115 11.91 -6.16 -15.93
CA ALA A 115 11.50 -5.67 -17.24
C ALA A 115 12.06 -4.28 -17.50
N GLU A 116 11.91 -3.41 -16.51
CA GLU A 116 12.10 -1.97 -16.69
C GLU A 116 12.37 -1.30 -15.34
N PHE A 117 12.99 -0.12 -15.40
CA PHE A 117 13.16 0.77 -14.27
C PHE A 117 12.93 2.21 -14.71
N THR A 118 11.94 2.86 -14.10
CA THR A 118 11.47 4.18 -14.53
C THR A 118 11.49 5.12 -13.34
N CYS A 119 12.15 6.27 -13.52
CA CYS A 119 12.23 7.32 -12.51
C CYS A 119 11.56 8.60 -13.01
N GLY A 120 10.63 9.12 -12.20
CA GLY A 120 10.09 10.49 -12.27
C GLY A 120 10.28 11.16 -10.92
N ASP A 121 9.18 11.46 -10.22
CA ASP A 121 9.23 11.90 -8.81
C ASP A 121 9.65 10.78 -7.85
N ASN A 122 9.45 9.52 -8.27
CA ASN A 122 9.85 8.30 -7.57
C ASN A 122 10.38 7.29 -8.60
N CYS A 123 11.21 6.34 -8.13
CA CYS A 123 11.80 5.30 -8.97
C CYS A 123 11.10 3.95 -8.78
N TYR A 124 10.56 3.41 -9.86
CA TYR A 124 9.80 2.16 -9.89
C TYR A 124 10.54 1.09 -10.67
N LEU A 125 10.52 -0.14 -10.16
CA LEU A 125 11.02 -1.33 -10.81
C LEU A 125 9.84 -2.16 -11.30
N THR A 126 9.84 -2.48 -12.58
CA THR A 126 8.86 -3.39 -13.18
C THR A 126 9.44 -4.79 -13.23
N VAL A 127 8.71 -5.77 -12.71
CA VAL A 127 9.03 -7.20 -12.81
C VAL A 127 7.92 -7.89 -13.59
N VAL A 128 8.28 -8.66 -14.61
CA VAL A 128 7.36 -9.61 -15.25
C VAL A 128 7.50 -10.94 -14.55
N ASP A 129 6.42 -11.43 -13.95
CA ASP A 129 6.44 -12.74 -13.32
C ASP A 129 6.49 -13.90 -14.33
N ASP A 130 6.70 -15.11 -13.84
CA ASP A 130 6.74 -16.31 -14.69
C ASP A 130 5.42 -16.57 -15.45
N PHE A 131 4.32 -15.94 -15.05
CA PHE A 131 3.01 -15.98 -15.73
C PHE A 131 2.82 -14.86 -16.76
N GLY A 132 3.82 -13.99 -16.95
CA GLY A 132 3.79 -12.88 -17.90
C GLY A 132 3.08 -11.63 -17.38
N LYS A 133 2.66 -11.58 -16.11
CA LYS A 133 2.02 -10.41 -15.51
C LYS A 133 3.08 -9.40 -15.07
N LYS A 134 2.86 -8.13 -15.38
CA LYS A 134 3.71 -7.01 -14.94
C LYS A 134 3.35 -6.58 -13.53
N HIS A 135 4.37 -6.33 -12.71
CA HIS A 135 4.26 -5.83 -11.35
C HIS A 135 5.20 -4.63 -11.21
N ASP A 136 4.63 -3.47 -10.87
CA ASP A 136 5.39 -2.25 -10.63
C ASP A 136 5.55 -2.03 -9.12
N GLY A 137 6.78 -1.85 -8.66
CA GLY A 137 7.10 -1.65 -7.25
C GLY A 137 8.05 -0.48 -7.04
N LEU A 138 7.82 0.32 -6.00
CA LEU A 138 8.75 1.38 -5.62
C LEU A 138 10.10 0.77 -5.19
N CYS A 139 11.20 1.24 -5.77
CA CYS A 139 12.52 0.70 -5.52
C CYS A 139 13.16 1.38 -4.29
N VAL A 140 12.86 0.87 -3.09
CA VAL A 140 13.39 1.39 -1.81
C VAL A 140 14.44 0.48 -1.15
N ALA A 141 14.72 -0.68 -1.75
CA ALA A 141 15.72 -1.60 -1.20
C ALA A 141 17.13 -0.95 -1.21
N PRO A 142 18.05 -1.37 -0.32
CA PRO A 142 19.42 -0.84 -0.31
C PRO A 142 20.13 -0.96 -1.67
N ALA A 143 19.84 -2.03 -2.42
CA ALA A 143 20.35 -2.22 -3.78
C ALA A 143 19.84 -1.17 -4.78
N CYS A 144 18.66 -0.58 -4.54
CA CYS A 144 18.07 0.48 -5.36
C CYS A 144 18.73 1.84 -5.12
N ALA A 145 19.36 2.08 -3.96
CA ALA A 145 19.96 3.38 -3.63
C ALA A 145 20.91 3.92 -4.73
N PRO A 146 21.87 3.13 -5.26
CA PRO A 146 22.70 3.60 -6.38
C PRO A 146 21.90 3.79 -7.69
N TRP A 147 20.85 3.00 -7.93
CA TRP A 147 20.04 3.07 -9.15
C TRP A 147 19.15 4.31 -9.16
N ASN A 148 18.54 4.62 -8.01
CA ASN A 148 17.73 5.81 -7.79
C ASN A 148 18.56 7.07 -7.97
N LYS A 149 19.79 7.09 -7.41
CA LYS A 149 20.72 8.21 -7.57
C LYS A 149 21.14 8.41 -9.04
N ALA A 150 21.34 7.32 -9.77
CA ALA A 150 21.71 7.35 -11.18
C ALA A 150 20.49 7.51 -12.11
N THR A 151 19.26 7.49 -11.58
CA THR A 151 18.01 7.39 -12.35
C THR A 151 18.02 6.27 -13.40
N ALA A 152 18.80 5.22 -13.15
CA ALA A 152 19.06 4.15 -14.11
C ALA A 152 19.55 2.88 -13.38
N ILE A 153 19.13 1.72 -13.88
CA ILE A 153 19.67 0.43 -13.42
C ILE A 153 20.85 -0.03 -14.29
N PRO A 154 21.77 -0.83 -13.73
CA PRO A 154 22.79 -1.51 -14.51
C PRO A 154 22.16 -2.30 -15.67
N ARG A 155 22.66 -2.09 -16.89
CA ARG A 155 22.12 -2.71 -18.11
C ARG A 155 22.02 -4.25 -18.04
N GLY A 156 22.92 -4.89 -17.30
CA GLY A 156 22.94 -6.35 -17.11
C GLY A 156 21.88 -6.89 -16.14
N LEU A 157 21.05 -6.03 -15.52
CA LEU A 157 19.96 -6.45 -14.66
C LEU A 157 18.62 -6.53 -15.39
N VAL A 158 18.42 -5.76 -16.45
CA VAL A 158 17.24 -5.92 -17.32
C VAL A 158 17.25 -7.32 -17.92
N GLY A 159 16.14 -8.03 -17.81
CA GLY A 159 15.97 -9.42 -18.23
C GLY A 159 16.49 -10.47 -17.24
N ARG A 160 17.13 -10.06 -16.14
CA ARG A 160 17.66 -10.99 -15.13
C ARG A 160 16.54 -11.55 -14.25
N GLN A 161 16.64 -12.83 -13.93
CA GLN A 161 15.71 -13.48 -12.99
C GLN A 161 15.87 -12.93 -11.57
N VAL A 162 14.74 -12.71 -10.92
CA VAL A 162 14.63 -12.19 -9.57
C VAL A 162 13.50 -12.91 -8.83
N SER A 163 13.65 -12.99 -7.51
CA SER A 163 12.62 -13.49 -6.60
C SER A 163 12.26 -12.33 -5.68
N VAL A 164 11.02 -11.88 -5.74
CA VAL A 164 10.53 -10.66 -5.10
C VAL A 164 9.42 -11.04 -4.14
N LYS A 165 9.56 -10.72 -2.86
CA LYS A 165 8.44 -10.91 -1.92
C LYS A 165 7.43 -9.80 -2.14
N VAL A 166 6.20 -10.17 -2.50
CA VAL A 166 5.10 -9.23 -2.69
C VAL A 166 4.21 -9.35 -1.46
N GLY A 167 4.24 -8.34 -0.59
CA GLY A 167 3.34 -8.26 0.55
C GLY A 167 1.95 -7.85 0.06
N MET A 168 0.97 -8.74 0.25
CA MET A 168 -0.43 -8.43 0.01
C MET A 168 -0.98 -7.45 1.02
#